data_AF-A0A963W1Z3-F1
#
_entry.id   AF-A0A963W1Z3-F1
#
_cell.length_a   1.000
_cell.length_b   1.000
_cell.length_c   1.000
_cell.angle_alpha   90.00
_cell.angle_beta   90.00
_cell.angle_gamma   90.00
#
_symmetry.space_group_name_H-M   'P 1'
#
loop_
_entity.id
_entity.type
_entity.pdbx_description
1 polymer ?
#
loop_
_entity_poly.entity_id
_entity_poly.type
_entity_poly.pdbx_seq_one_letter_code
_entity_poly.pdbx_strand_id
1 'polypeptide(L)'
;MARKPLIGTVAANVLAHGAGALNIDGCRVAGQAQPFGNPTKSEGWRMDTRTEDWRPNDAGRWPANLIHDGSKEVAGLFPQTGKSTGGGKKNGDKFGGGYAPPDEDAIGYGDAGSAARFFYCAKASKKDRGEGNTHPTVKPTELMRYLCRLVTPPGGAVLDPYMGSGSTGKAAMLEGF
;
A
#
# COMPACT_ATOMS: atom_id res chain seq x y z
N MET A 1 -9.17 9.95 14.63
CA MET A 1 -9.35 8.70 15.39
C MET A 1 -9.68 9.06 16.82
N ALA A 2 -10.75 8.51 17.40
CA ALA A 2 -11.11 8.76 18.79
C ALA A 2 -10.70 7.56 19.64
N ARG A 3 -10.14 7.82 20.83
CA ARG A 3 -9.89 6.81 21.86
C ARG A 3 -10.24 7.38 23.21
N LYS A 4 -10.61 6.52 24.16
CA LYS A 4 -10.68 6.91 25.57
C LYS A 4 -9.32 7.46 26.04
N PRO A 5 -9.28 8.36 27.05
CA PRO A 5 -8.05 8.77 27.69
C PRO A 5 -7.17 7.56 28.03
N LEU A 6 -5.86 7.72 27.92
CA LEU A 6 -4.93 6.61 28.10
C LEU A 6 -4.84 6.25 29.58
N ILE A 7 -5.29 5.04 29.94
CA ILE A 7 -5.09 4.48 31.27
C ILE A 7 -4.17 3.26 31.10
N GLY A 8 -2.91 3.39 31.52
CA GLY A 8 -1.89 2.36 31.29
C GLY A 8 -1.37 2.34 29.85
N THR A 9 -1.35 1.16 29.21
CA THR A 9 -0.80 0.98 27.86
C THR A 9 -1.86 1.15 26.77
N VAL A 10 -1.43 1.48 25.54
CA VAL A 10 -2.34 1.57 24.38
C VAL A 10 -3.08 0.24 24.15
N ALA A 11 -2.36 -0.88 24.23
CA ALA A 11 -2.93 -2.21 24.02
C ALA A 11 -4.02 -2.51 25.06
N ALA A 12 -3.77 -2.25 26.34
CA ALA A 12 -4.76 -2.46 27.40
C ALA A 12 -6.01 -1.61 27.17
N ASN A 13 -5.84 -0.34 26.78
CA ASN A 13 -6.96 0.56 26.53
C ASN A 13 -7.80 0.14 25.31
N VAL A 14 -7.14 -0.35 24.25
CA VAL A 14 -7.81 -0.90 23.06
C VAL A 14 -8.57 -2.17 23.42
N LEU A 15 -7.96 -3.09 24.18
CA LEU A 15 -8.64 -4.34 24.60
C LEU A 15 -9.85 -4.06 25.51
N ALA A 16 -9.74 -3.08 26.41
CA ALA A 16 -10.81 -2.73 27.33
C ALA A 16 -12.00 -2.01 26.65
N HIS A 17 -11.74 -1.22 25.61
CA HIS A 17 -12.76 -0.34 25.01
C HIS A 17 -13.10 -0.64 23.55
N GLY A 18 -12.37 -1.54 22.89
CA GLY A 18 -12.59 -1.93 21.50
C GLY A 18 -12.31 -0.82 20.47
N ALA A 19 -11.72 0.31 20.87
CA ALA A 19 -11.50 1.47 20.01
C ALA A 19 -10.11 2.09 20.20
N GLY A 20 -9.52 2.55 19.10
CA GLY A 20 -8.23 3.27 19.11
C GLY A 20 -7.06 2.54 18.43
N ALA A 21 -7.32 1.43 17.72
CA ALA A 21 -6.34 0.74 16.89
C ALA A 21 -6.71 0.84 15.40
N LEU A 22 -5.72 0.57 14.53
CA LEU A 22 -5.88 0.46 13.09
C LEU A 22 -5.62 -1.00 12.67
N ASN A 23 -6.47 -1.54 11.79
CA ASN A 23 -6.30 -2.86 11.20
C ASN A 23 -5.26 -2.80 10.06
N ILE A 24 -3.98 -2.75 10.44
CA ILE A 24 -2.89 -2.65 9.47
C ILE A 24 -2.81 -3.91 8.62
N ASP A 25 -2.91 -5.08 9.23
CA ASP A 25 -2.70 -6.35 8.53
C ASP A 25 -3.82 -6.62 7.51
N GLY A 26 -5.08 -6.31 7.83
CA GLY A 26 -6.19 -6.38 6.86
C GLY A 26 -6.11 -5.35 5.72
N CYS A 27 -5.25 -4.35 5.84
CA CYS A 27 -5.10 -3.25 4.89
C CYS A 27 -3.75 -3.25 4.15
N ARG A 28 -2.91 -4.28 4.33
CA ARG A 28 -1.65 -4.39 3.58
C ARG A 28 -1.90 -4.50 2.09
N VAL A 29 -1.00 -3.90 1.31
CA VAL A 29 -0.99 -4.04 -0.14
C VAL A 29 -0.11 -5.23 -0.48
N ALA A 30 -0.74 -6.27 -1.02
CA ALA A 30 -0.05 -7.49 -1.42
C ALA A 30 1.13 -7.16 -2.35
N GLY A 31 2.29 -7.71 -2.02
CA GLY A 31 3.47 -7.72 -2.89
C GLY A 31 3.65 -9.11 -3.47
N GLN A 32 4.29 -9.21 -4.63
CA GLN A 32 4.83 -10.49 -5.08
C GLN A 32 6.14 -10.72 -4.33
N ALA A 33 6.29 -11.89 -3.71
CA ALA A 33 7.57 -12.30 -3.15
C ALA A 33 8.57 -12.40 -4.30
N GLN A 34 9.63 -11.58 -4.26
CA GLN A 34 10.72 -11.68 -5.22
C GLN A 34 11.66 -12.78 -4.72
N PRO A 35 11.85 -13.88 -5.45
CA PRO A 35 12.86 -14.87 -5.10
C PRO A 35 14.24 -14.20 -5.24
N PHE A 36 14.94 -14.01 -4.13
CA PHE A 36 16.34 -13.64 -4.19
C PHE A 36 17.18 -14.89 -4.47
N GLY A 37 18.00 -14.83 -5.52
CA GLY A 37 18.94 -15.91 -5.82
C GLY A 37 19.92 -16.10 -4.67
N ASN A 38 19.98 -17.30 -4.12
CA ASN A 38 21.04 -17.70 -3.19
C ASN A 38 22.39 -17.54 -3.93
N PRO A 39 23.39 -16.82 -3.39
CA PRO A 39 24.72 -16.87 -3.97
C PRO A 39 25.23 -18.31 -3.81
N THR A 40 25.29 -19.05 -4.92
CA THR A 40 25.96 -20.34 -4.95
C THR A 40 27.44 -20.11 -4.65
N LYS A 41 27.93 -20.82 -3.64
CA LYS A 41 29.31 -20.74 -3.15
C LYS A 41 30.28 -20.91 -4.31
N SER A 42 31.01 -19.85 -4.68
CA SER A 42 32.27 -19.99 -5.42
C SER A 42 33.41 -19.83 -4.45
N GLU A 43 34.19 -20.90 -4.30
CA GLU A 43 35.42 -20.91 -3.52
C GLU A 43 36.42 -19.95 -4.16
N GLY A 44 36.79 -18.88 -3.47
CA GLY A 44 37.94 -18.08 -3.91
C GLY A 44 38.11 -16.72 -3.26
N TRP A 45 37.05 -15.97 -3.02
CA TRP A 45 37.20 -14.60 -2.49
C TRP A 45 36.08 -14.30 -1.50
N ARG A 46 36.45 -14.18 -0.23
CA ARG A 46 35.55 -13.90 0.90
C ARG A 46 34.74 -12.63 0.62
N MET A 47 33.47 -12.80 0.27
CA MET A 47 32.45 -11.77 0.46
C MET A 47 31.94 -11.91 1.89
N ASP A 48 31.85 -10.77 2.58
CA ASP A 48 31.22 -10.60 3.89
C ASP A 48 29.85 -11.29 3.89
N THR A 49 29.75 -12.45 4.54
CA THR A 49 28.48 -13.11 4.80
C THR A 49 27.80 -12.33 5.91
N ARG A 50 27.15 -11.22 5.56
CA ARG A 50 26.08 -10.69 6.40
C ARG A 50 24.99 -11.76 6.45
N THR A 51 25.06 -12.60 7.47
CA THR A 51 24.06 -13.59 7.88
C THR A 51 22.88 -12.90 8.59
N GLU A 52 22.57 -11.66 8.22
CA GLU A 52 21.26 -11.15 8.60
C GLU A 52 20.28 -11.84 7.65
N ASP A 53 19.51 -12.77 8.22
CA ASP A 53 18.40 -13.47 7.60
C ASP A 53 17.43 -12.45 7.01
N TRP A 54 17.76 -11.92 5.83
CA TRP A 54 16.86 -11.05 5.09
C TRP A 54 15.74 -11.93 4.57
N ARG A 55 14.61 -11.90 5.29
CA ARG A 55 13.41 -12.62 4.90
C ARG A 55 12.59 -11.72 3.97
N PRO A 56 12.18 -12.21 2.80
CA PRO A 56 11.17 -11.53 2.00
C PRO A 56 9.97 -11.21 2.88
N ASN A 57 9.47 -9.98 2.80
CA ASN A 57 8.27 -9.59 3.52
C ASN A 57 7.03 -10.14 2.80
N ASP A 58 6.64 -11.36 3.16
CA ASP A 58 5.46 -12.03 2.60
C ASP A 58 4.14 -11.35 3.00
N ALA A 59 4.13 -10.52 4.05
CA ALA A 59 2.94 -9.80 4.49
C ALA A 59 2.56 -8.64 3.54
N GLY A 60 3.45 -8.26 2.62
CA GLY A 60 3.23 -7.15 1.69
C GLY A 60 3.50 -5.77 2.31
N ARG A 61 3.30 -4.74 1.48
CA ARG A 61 3.56 -3.35 1.86
C ARG A 61 2.51 -2.87 2.84
N TRP A 62 2.93 -2.02 3.78
CA TRP A 62 2.02 -1.28 4.63
C TRP A 62 0.99 -0.47 3.79
N PRO A 63 -0.23 -0.26 4.32
CA PRO A 63 -1.21 0.63 3.71
C PRO A 63 -0.64 2.03 3.48
N ALA A 64 -1.17 2.73 2.47
CA ALA A 64 -0.77 4.12 2.22
C ALA A 64 -1.12 5.01 3.42
N ASN A 65 -0.15 5.80 3.86
CA ASN A 65 -0.32 6.79 4.94
C ASN A 65 -0.91 8.13 4.44
N LEU A 66 -1.04 8.30 3.13
CA LEU A 66 -1.54 9.51 2.49
C LEU A 66 -2.60 9.16 1.45
N ILE A 67 -3.70 9.91 1.47
CA ILE A 67 -4.80 9.87 0.51
C ILE A 67 -5.00 11.29 0.01
N HIS A 68 -5.20 11.45 -1.30
CA HIS A 68 -5.50 12.76 -1.91
C HIS A 68 -6.77 12.70 -2.75
N ASP A 69 -7.30 13.87 -3.10
CA ASP A 69 -8.53 14.02 -3.90
C ASP A 69 -8.27 14.02 -5.42
N GLY A 70 -7.00 14.12 -5.81
CA GLY A 70 -6.58 14.14 -7.22
C GLY A 70 -6.75 15.50 -7.89
N SER A 71 -6.95 16.55 -7.09
CA SER A 71 -6.85 17.93 -7.55
C SER A 71 -5.50 18.19 -8.21
N LYS A 72 -5.48 19.05 -9.23
CA LYS A 72 -4.25 19.33 -9.99
C LYS A 72 -3.22 20.02 -9.11
N GLU A 73 -3.71 20.85 -8.19
CA GLU A 73 -2.95 21.57 -7.18
C GLU A 73 -2.21 20.60 -6.27
N VAL A 74 -2.90 19.61 -5.69
CA VAL A 74 -2.27 18.61 -4.82
C VAL A 74 -1.38 17.65 -5.61
N ALA A 75 -1.85 17.16 -6.77
CA ALA A 75 -1.07 16.25 -7.60
C ALA A 75 0.22 16.90 -8.15
N GLY A 76 0.21 18.22 -8.35
CA GLY A 76 1.35 19.02 -8.79
C GLY A 76 2.42 19.22 -7.72
N LEU A 77 2.09 19.03 -6.44
CA LEU A 77 3.06 19.07 -5.33
C LEU A 77 3.89 17.78 -5.22
N PHE A 78 3.47 16.70 -5.87
CA PHE A 78 4.24 15.46 -5.89
C PHE A 78 5.42 15.56 -6.87
N PRO A 79 6.60 15.04 -6.49
CA PRO A 79 7.74 15.04 -7.38
C PRO A 79 7.46 14.20 -8.64
N GLN A 80 8.01 14.66 -9.77
CA GLN A 80 8.07 13.86 -10.98
C GLN A 80 9.22 12.85 -10.83
N THR A 81 8.90 11.58 -11.04
CA THR A 81 9.85 10.48 -10.92
C THR A 81 10.19 9.95 -12.31
N GLY A 82 11.48 9.75 -12.55
CA GLY A 82 11.96 9.07 -13.76
C GLY A 82 11.63 7.57 -13.72
N LYS A 83 11.85 6.91 -14.86
CA LYS A 83 11.71 5.45 -14.94
C LYS A 83 12.66 4.80 -13.94
N SER A 84 12.15 3.87 -13.13
CA SER A 84 13.02 2.93 -12.44
C SER A 84 13.72 2.07 -13.50
N THR A 85 14.97 2.38 -13.80
CA THR A 85 15.85 1.47 -14.54
C THR A 85 16.31 0.43 -13.53
N GLY A 86 15.84 -0.81 -13.65
CA GLY A 86 16.45 -1.93 -12.94
C GLY A 86 17.95 -1.84 -13.18
N GLY A 87 18.75 -1.86 -12.11
CA GLY A 87 20.17 -1.56 -12.16
C GLY A 87 20.94 -2.63 -12.93
N GLY A 88 20.93 -2.56 -14.25
CA GLY A 88 21.84 -3.33 -15.09
C GLY A 88 23.24 -2.86 -14.78
N LYS A 89 24.02 -3.68 -14.07
CA LYS A 89 25.46 -3.46 -13.93
C LYS A 89 26.04 -3.47 -15.34
N LYS A 90 26.40 -2.30 -15.87
CA LYS A 90 27.33 -2.25 -16.99
C LYS A 90 28.63 -2.84 -16.46
N ASN A 91 29.01 -4.03 -16.91
CA ASN A 91 30.30 -4.62 -16.60
C ASN A 91 31.37 -3.62 -17.04
N GLY A 92 31.97 -2.92 -16.08
CA GLY A 92 33.23 -2.21 -16.29
C GLY A 92 34.31 -3.24 -16.51
N ASP A 93 34.94 -3.17 -17.68
CA ASP A 93 36.14 -3.85 -18.16
C ASP A 93 36.75 -4.86 -17.18
N LYS A 94 36.29 -6.12 -17.25
CA LYS A 94 37.03 -7.24 -16.68
C LYS A 94 37.95 -7.80 -17.76
N PHE A 95 39.25 -7.72 -17.50
CA PHE A 95 40.27 -8.48 -18.20
C PHE A 95 39.83 -9.96 -18.36
N GLY A 96 39.70 -10.42 -19.60
CA GLY A 96 39.35 -11.81 -19.93
C GLY A 96 38.04 -11.91 -20.72
N GLY A 97 38.18 -12.03 -22.06
CA GLY A 97 37.09 -12.01 -23.03
C GLY A 97 36.06 -13.14 -22.87
N GLY A 98 35.00 -12.88 -22.11
CA GLY A 98 33.77 -13.64 -22.13
C GLY A 98 32.58 -12.71 -22.37
N TYR A 99 31.86 -12.92 -23.47
CA TYR A 99 30.60 -12.23 -23.76
C TYR A 99 29.52 -12.85 -22.87
N ALA A 100 29.23 -12.25 -21.72
CA ALA A 100 28.02 -12.56 -20.98
C ALA A 100 26.86 -11.81 -21.64
N PRO A 101 25.75 -12.48 -22.02
CA PRO A 101 24.58 -11.77 -22.54
C PRO A 101 24.10 -10.74 -21.51
N PRO A 102 23.61 -9.58 -21.95
CA PRO A 102 23.03 -8.60 -21.05
C PRO A 102 21.88 -9.25 -20.27
N ASP A 103 21.84 -9.00 -18.96
CA ASP A 103 20.76 -9.45 -18.08
C ASP A 103 19.46 -8.79 -18.55
N GLU A 104 18.67 -9.52 -19.33
CA GLU A 104 17.39 -9.07 -19.90
C GLU A 104 16.29 -8.95 -18.83
N ASP A 105 16.55 -9.48 -17.63
CA ASP A 105 15.69 -9.44 -16.45
C ASP A 105 15.99 -8.26 -15.51
N ALA A 106 16.39 -7.11 -16.04
CA ALA A 106 16.34 -5.86 -15.27
C ALA A 106 14.87 -5.46 -15.07
N ILE A 107 14.17 -6.13 -14.13
CA ILE A 107 12.75 -5.95 -13.81
C ILE A 107 12.55 -4.55 -13.19
N GLY A 108 12.44 -3.54 -14.04
CA GLY A 108 11.85 -2.24 -13.71
C GLY A 108 10.43 -2.20 -14.23
N TYR A 109 9.51 -1.59 -13.48
CA TYR A 109 8.12 -1.39 -13.94
C TYR A 109 8.01 -0.39 -15.10
N GLY A 110 9.13 0.24 -15.50
CA GLY A 110 9.23 1.14 -16.67
C GLY A 110 8.36 2.39 -16.59
N ASP A 111 7.73 2.63 -15.43
CA ASP A 111 6.77 3.68 -15.18
C ASP A 111 7.46 4.98 -14.77
N ALA A 112 6.97 6.10 -15.30
CA ALA A 112 7.45 7.44 -15.03
C ALA A 112 6.28 8.39 -14.78
N GLY A 113 6.57 9.59 -14.27
CA GLY A 113 5.58 10.63 -13.99
C GLY A 113 5.42 10.91 -12.49
N SER A 114 4.28 11.48 -12.10
CA SER A 114 4.06 11.93 -10.73
C SER A 114 4.14 10.78 -9.72
N ALA A 115 4.82 11.03 -8.59
CA ALA A 115 4.80 10.13 -7.44
C ALA A 115 3.40 9.97 -6.83
N ALA A 116 2.43 10.83 -7.19
CA ALA A 116 1.03 10.68 -6.79
C ALA A 116 0.45 9.31 -7.14
N ARG A 117 0.97 8.63 -8.18
CA ARG A 117 0.51 7.29 -8.61
C ARG A 117 0.65 6.20 -7.55
N PHE A 118 1.47 6.41 -6.52
CA PHE A 118 1.64 5.48 -5.42
C PHE A 118 0.63 5.67 -4.29
N PHE A 119 -0.18 6.74 -4.34
CA PHE A 119 -1.17 7.10 -3.33
C PHE A 119 -2.59 6.96 -3.87
N TYR A 120 -3.54 6.69 -2.97
CA TYR A 120 -4.93 6.54 -3.37
C TYR A 120 -5.56 7.90 -3.70
N CYS A 121 -6.29 7.95 -4.81
CA CYS A 121 -7.03 9.11 -5.29
C CYS A 121 -8.54 8.89 -5.12
N ALA A 122 -9.17 9.67 -4.26
CA ALA A 122 -10.57 9.52 -3.90
C ALA A 122 -11.51 10.29 -4.84
N LYS A 123 -11.96 9.67 -5.93
CA LYS A 123 -13.02 10.25 -6.79
C LYS A 123 -14.13 9.26 -7.10
N ALA A 124 -15.37 9.66 -6.80
CA ALA A 124 -16.53 8.81 -7.05
C ALA A 124 -16.72 8.62 -8.56
N SER A 125 -16.76 7.37 -8.99
CA SER A 125 -17.00 6.93 -10.36
C SER A 125 -18.49 6.90 -10.69
N LYS A 126 -18.84 6.63 -11.96
CA LYS A 126 -20.24 6.36 -12.34
C LYS A 126 -20.80 5.13 -11.62
N LYS A 127 -19.95 4.10 -11.40
CA LYS A 127 -20.31 2.88 -10.66
C LYS A 127 -20.61 3.15 -9.18
N ASP A 128 -19.92 4.11 -8.57
CA ASP A 128 -20.18 4.49 -7.17
C ASP A 128 -21.56 5.12 -7.00
N ARG A 129 -21.99 5.92 -7.99
CA ARG A 129 -23.32 6.54 -8.02
C ARG A 129 -24.40 5.49 -8.28
N GLY A 130 -24.18 4.58 -9.22
CA GLY A 130 -25.20 3.59 -9.60
C GLY A 130 -26.40 4.25 -10.29
N GLU A 131 -27.49 3.51 -10.40
CA GLU A 131 -28.73 4.01 -11.00
C GLU A 131 -29.62 4.65 -9.92
N GLY A 132 -30.16 5.83 -10.20
CA GLY A 132 -31.09 6.53 -9.31
C GLY A 132 -30.49 7.29 -8.13
N ASN A 133 -29.18 7.21 -7.85
CA ASN A 133 -28.55 8.02 -6.82
C ASN A 133 -28.25 9.44 -7.32
N THR A 134 -29.06 10.41 -6.88
CA THR A 134 -28.95 11.82 -7.25
C THR A 134 -28.17 12.65 -6.24
N HIS A 135 -27.59 12.03 -5.20
CA HIS A 135 -26.92 12.76 -4.13
C HIS A 135 -25.67 13.50 -4.67
N PRO A 136 -25.48 14.80 -4.38
CA PRO A 136 -24.42 15.60 -5.00
C PRO A 136 -23.01 15.19 -4.53
N THR A 137 -22.89 14.66 -3.31
CA THR A 137 -21.60 14.32 -2.68
C THR A 137 -21.50 12.82 -2.40
N VAL A 138 -21.59 11.98 -3.45
CA VAL A 138 -21.30 10.53 -3.34
C VAL A 138 -19.82 10.32 -3.05
N LYS A 139 -19.49 9.39 -2.14
CA LYS A 139 -18.11 9.05 -1.79
C LYS A 139 -17.70 7.80 -2.58
N PRO A 140 -16.43 7.64 -2.97
CA PRO A 140 -15.97 6.43 -3.67
C PRO A 140 -16.17 5.20 -2.78
N THR A 141 -16.77 4.13 -3.32
CA THR A 141 -17.09 2.92 -2.55
C THR A 141 -15.81 2.27 -2.04
N GLU A 142 -14.79 2.12 -2.89
CA GLU A 142 -13.52 1.48 -2.51
C GLU A 142 -12.77 2.25 -1.41
N LEU A 143 -12.87 3.60 -1.39
CA LEU A 143 -12.36 4.40 -0.29
C LEU A 143 -13.08 4.06 1.02
N MET A 144 -14.41 4.07 0.98
CA MET A 144 -15.22 3.82 2.18
C MET A 144 -15.00 2.39 2.70
N ARG A 145 -14.81 1.40 1.81
CA ARG A 145 -14.46 0.02 2.16
C ARG A 145 -13.10 -0.03 2.87
N TYR A 146 -12.09 0.61 2.31
CA TYR A 146 -10.77 0.71 2.92
C TYR A 146 -10.84 1.35 4.31
N LEU A 147 -11.57 2.47 4.46
CA LEU A 147 -11.70 3.15 5.74
C LEU A 147 -12.44 2.29 6.78
N CYS A 148 -13.56 1.66 6.40
CA CYS A 148 -14.28 0.74 7.29
C CYS A 148 -13.38 -0.40 7.74
N ARG A 149 -12.67 -1.05 6.82
CA ARG A 149 -11.73 -2.14 7.15
C ARG A 149 -10.61 -1.68 8.07
N LEU A 150 -10.09 -0.48 7.85
CA LEU A 150 -8.97 0.08 8.59
C LEU A 150 -9.33 0.41 10.05
N VAL A 151 -10.52 0.94 10.31
CA VAL A 151 -10.88 1.46 11.64
C VAL A 151 -11.86 0.60 12.43
N THR A 152 -12.56 -0.32 11.77
CA THR A 152 -13.58 -1.16 12.41
C THR A 152 -12.99 -2.56 12.66
N PRO A 153 -13.02 -3.06 13.90
CA PRO A 153 -12.62 -4.44 14.16
C PRO A 153 -13.57 -5.43 13.45
N PRO A 154 -13.10 -6.65 13.09
CA PRO A 154 -13.97 -7.67 12.51
C PRO A 154 -15.23 -7.91 13.36
N GLY A 155 -16.41 -7.90 12.74
CA GLY A 155 -17.71 -8.01 13.42
C GLY A 155 -18.11 -6.78 14.27
N GLY A 156 -17.36 -5.68 14.18
CA GLY A 156 -17.69 -4.42 14.85
C GLY A 156 -18.72 -3.60 14.08
N ALA A 157 -19.39 -2.67 14.78
CA ALA A 157 -20.42 -1.82 14.20
C ALA A 157 -19.85 -0.52 13.60
N VAL A 158 -20.40 -0.08 12.47
CA VAL A 158 -20.11 1.21 11.83
C VAL A 158 -21.29 2.16 12.00
N LEU A 159 -21.04 3.33 12.58
CA LEU A 159 -22.04 4.39 12.74
C LEU A 159 -21.68 5.61 11.88
N ASP A 160 -22.60 5.99 11.00
CA ASP A 160 -22.52 7.24 10.22
C ASP A 160 -23.79 8.07 10.44
N PRO A 161 -23.75 9.08 11.33
CA PRO A 161 -24.92 9.92 11.62
C PRO A 161 -25.27 10.86 10.45
N TYR A 162 -24.41 10.96 9.43
CA TYR A 162 -24.57 11.85 8.27
C TYR A 162 -24.39 11.07 6.96
N MET A 163 -25.04 9.91 6.86
CA MET A 163 -24.80 8.93 5.80
C MET A 163 -24.98 9.44 4.37
N GLY A 164 -25.71 10.55 4.16
CA GLY A 164 -25.86 11.21 2.87
C GLY A 164 -26.29 10.23 1.77
N SER A 165 -25.41 10.00 0.79
CA SER A 165 -25.67 9.07 -0.32
C SER A 165 -25.61 7.58 0.06
N GLY A 166 -25.44 7.23 1.35
CA GLY A 166 -25.33 5.87 1.85
C GLY A 166 -23.98 5.18 1.55
N SER A 167 -22.96 5.92 1.12
CA SER A 167 -21.67 5.33 0.70
C SER A 167 -20.99 4.52 1.82
N THR A 168 -21.12 4.97 3.07
CA THR A 168 -20.57 4.28 4.25
C THR A 168 -21.30 2.97 4.53
N GLY A 169 -22.65 2.97 4.51
CA GLY A 169 -23.45 1.76 4.72
C GLY A 169 -23.21 0.71 3.64
N LYS A 170 -23.16 1.13 2.37
CA LYS A 170 -22.79 0.26 1.24
C LYS A 170 -21.43 -0.40 1.46
N ALA A 171 -20.43 0.38 1.89
CA ALA A 171 -19.09 -0.15 2.16
C ALA A 171 -19.07 -1.11 3.35
N ALA A 172 -19.76 -0.78 4.45
CA ALA A 172 -19.86 -1.65 5.62
C ALA A 172 -20.44 -3.03 5.27
N MET A 173 -21.53 -3.06 4.49
CA MET A 173 -22.14 -4.30 3.99
C MET A 173 -21.18 -5.12 3.12
N LEU A 174 -20.43 -4.47 2.22
CA LEU A 174 -19.46 -5.15 1.34
C LEU A 174 -18.24 -5.72 2.09
N GLU A 175 -17.94 -5.18 3.27
CA GLU A 175 -16.84 -5.64 4.13
C GLU A 175 -17.30 -6.61 5.23
N GLY A 176 -18.62 -6.83 5.38
CA GLY A 176 -19.17 -7.77 6.37
C GLY A 176 -19.19 -7.26 7.80
N PHE A 177 -19.39 -5.95 7.99
CA PHE A 177 -19.64 -5.32 9.29
C PHE A 177 -21.14 -5.19 9.60
#